data_AF-A0A0N0DZ97-F1
#
_entry.id   AF-A0A0N0DZ97-F1
#
_cell.length_a   1.000
_cell.length_b   1.000
_cell.length_c   1.000
_cell.angle_alpha   90.00
_cell.angle_beta   90.00
_cell.angle_gamma   90.00
#
_symmetry.space_group_name_H-M   'P 1'
#
loop_
_entity.id
_entity.type
_entity.pdbx_description
1 polymer ?
#
loop_
_entity_poly.entity_id
_entity_poly.type
_entity_poly.pdbx_seq_one_letter_code
_entity_poly.pdbx_strand_id
1 'polypeptide(L)'
;MFATAPVMRGASQPLSPLLLAASRAQSWADVLRAYSQCRTYLHGSYQPTTAELQYGLAQMDNAWALSLFYHDIVKSAAPSATPDSSLVVTLLRRYKKLNFMKGLKRVIEEDVDSATLDGAKAKITLASYTGMWEVALATLLSQPKLKHNPPLRRSVLATLSVNNQWRLALQVLRMPPAMELRPAVVRPLVRCFGRLRQSDMALRLTAASLAAGYTFDAALLSALLVTLQDTNQWRAALEAAQSMQLFSATRAEGRKNCLLFNQLVNCLYDADLYSDYTVDEVVQDVLSRSNPREGVVAGRGPKERQFRLRLHAEVFQHFQGVLLPLSQLYSKIIRIPRWYSRNIFNIATTAVKENNVVIVMDTNYLLQLVYKNLSSEHFYAYMKEQHPDTKAYNFATIVIPFTVLQEAYTTIWEGKNRFSLPVKTLLWSRVVAIVEQPHVYALSLAGEFPSTSLSIFPKLAYSKMSENVAGSFQHDPDLRILNVCVSLQHYLREIKIIENLGGVVPLEGITLFALLKYHVRRYCNTVKGYCVDRLLLCTMDRRMSQAAEQLGIRVFPNISDAPEAAARTSE
;
A
#
# COMPACT_ATOMS: atom_id res chain seq x y z
N MET A 1 7.47 25.17 -32.24
CA MET A 1 7.82 25.05 -33.67
C MET A 1 7.45 23.64 -34.13
N PHE A 2 6.29 23.47 -34.76
CA PHE A 2 5.96 22.23 -35.45
C PHE A 2 5.82 22.53 -36.93
N ALA A 3 6.82 22.09 -37.69
CA ALA A 3 6.73 21.94 -39.12
C ALA A 3 7.18 20.51 -39.42
N THR A 4 6.23 19.67 -39.84
CA THR A 4 6.44 18.59 -40.81
C THR A 4 5.08 18.28 -41.43
N ALA A 5 4.90 18.78 -42.66
CA ALA A 5 3.74 18.49 -43.49
C ALA A 5 3.82 17.05 -44.03
N PRO A 6 2.69 16.35 -44.25
CA PRO A 6 2.70 15.21 -45.14
C PRO A 6 2.26 15.64 -46.55
N VAL A 7 3.21 15.46 -47.47
CA VAL A 7 3.10 15.06 -48.88
C VAL A 7 1.68 15.12 -49.49
N MET A 8 1.50 16.06 -50.41
CA MET A 8 0.44 16.03 -51.43
C MET A 8 0.63 14.83 -52.38
N ARG A 9 -0.45 14.09 -52.64
CA ARG A 9 -0.65 13.33 -53.88
C ARG A 9 -2.07 13.54 -54.40
N GLY A 10 -2.15 13.99 -55.66
CA GLY A 10 -3.27 13.75 -56.58
C GLY A 10 -4.47 14.70 -56.48
N ALA A 11 -4.74 15.43 -57.56
CA ALA A 11 -5.87 16.34 -57.68
C ALA A 11 -7.24 15.64 -57.73
N SER A 12 -8.26 16.35 -57.24
CA SER A 12 -9.71 16.16 -57.47
C SER A 12 -10.43 14.98 -56.79
N GLN A 13 -10.47 14.99 -55.46
CA GLN A 13 -11.72 14.68 -54.77
C GLN A 13 -12.06 15.88 -53.88
N PRO A 14 -13.30 16.41 -53.92
CA PRO A 14 -13.68 17.50 -53.03
C PRO A 14 -13.48 17.03 -51.58
N LEU A 15 -12.67 17.78 -50.83
CA LEU A 15 -12.54 17.59 -49.39
C LEU A 15 -13.95 17.59 -48.80
N SER A 16 -14.31 16.48 -48.16
CA SER A 16 -15.66 16.33 -47.66
C SER A 16 -15.99 17.40 -46.61
N PRO A 17 -17.26 17.82 -46.52
CA PRO A 17 -17.70 18.89 -45.62
C PRO A 17 -17.18 18.76 -44.18
N LEU A 18 -17.08 17.54 -43.65
CA LEU A 18 -16.55 17.28 -42.30
C LEU A 18 -15.03 17.55 -42.18
N LEU A 19 -14.23 17.12 -43.16
CA LEU A 19 -12.78 17.36 -43.18
C LEU A 19 -12.45 18.83 -43.48
N LEU A 20 -13.26 19.49 -44.30
CA LEU A 20 -13.12 20.91 -44.61
C LEU A 20 -13.48 21.79 -43.40
N ALA A 21 -14.50 21.41 -42.62
CA ALA A 21 -14.83 22.06 -41.35
C ALA A 21 -13.76 21.82 -40.27
N ALA A 22 -13.27 20.58 -40.14
CA ALA A 22 -12.22 20.22 -39.17
C ALA A 22 -10.87 20.92 -39.44
N SER A 23 -10.54 21.20 -40.71
CA SER A 23 -9.28 21.86 -41.08
C SER A 23 -9.26 23.37 -40.87
N ARG A 24 -10.42 24.01 -40.66
CA ARG A 24 -10.55 25.49 -40.55
C ARG A 24 -11.02 25.99 -39.18
N ALA A 25 -11.41 25.10 -38.27
CA ALA A 25 -11.96 25.47 -36.97
C ALA A 25 -10.86 25.58 -35.89
N GLN A 26 -11.02 26.55 -34.99
CA GLN A 26 -10.15 26.71 -33.82
C GLN A 26 -10.57 25.82 -32.64
N SER A 27 -11.84 25.38 -32.61
CA SER A 27 -12.37 24.47 -31.60
C SER A 27 -13.31 23.41 -32.22
N TRP A 28 -13.41 22.24 -31.59
CA TRP A 28 -14.35 21.19 -32.03
C TRP A 28 -15.82 21.58 -31.89
N ALA A 29 -16.16 22.52 -30.99
CA ALA A 29 -17.50 23.09 -30.90
C ALA A 29 -17.88 23.83 -32.20
N ASP A 30 -16.92 24.52 -32.81
CA ASP A 30 -17.12 25.19 -34.11
C ASP A 30 -17.24 24.19 -35.25
N VAL A 31 -16.50 23.08 -35.21
CA VAL A 31 -16.65 21.98 -36.18
C VAL A 31 -18.03 21.33 -36.09
N LEU A 32 -18.51 21.04 -34.87
CA LEU A 32 -19.84 20.46 -34.66
C LEU A 32 -20.96 21.43 -35.09
N ARG A 33 -20.80 22.73 -34.80
CA ARG A 33 -21.74 23.78 -35.24
C ARG A 33 -21.75 23.92 -36.75
N ALA A 34 -20.59 24.02 -37.39
CA ALA A 34 -20.45 24.09 -38.84
C ALA A 34 -21.00 22.82 -39.51
N TYR A 35 -20.72 21.63 -38.96
CA TYR A 35 -21.27 20.37 -39.45
C TYR A 35 -22.79 20.32 -39.32
N SER A 36 -23.37 20.76 -38.19
CA SER A 36 -24.82 20.80 -38.00
C SER A 36 -25.51 21.73 -39.02
N GLN A 37 -24.91 22.89 -39.29
CA GLN A 37 -25.40 23.85 -40.28
C GLN A 37 -25.26 23.28 -41.71
N CYS A 38 -24.10 22.72 -42.06
CA CYS A 38 -23.89 22.07 -43.36
C CYS A 38 -24.84 20.88 -43.58
N ARG A 39 -25.14 20.10 -42.52
CA ARG A 39 -26.08 18.98 -42.58
C ARG A 39 -27.51 19.46 -42.87
N THR A 40 -27.94 20.58 -42.31
CA THR A 40 -29.25 21.17 -42.66
C THR A 40 -29.32 21.62 -44.12
N TYR A 41 -28.22 22.10 -44.71
CA TYR A 41 -28.18 22.52 -46.11
C TYR A 41 -27.98 21.36 -47.11
N LEU A 42 -27.35 20.26 -46.70
CA LEU A 42 -27.03 19.09 -47.53
C LEU A 42 -27.90 17.87 -47.23
N HIS A 43 -29.11 18.11 -46.71
CA HIS A 43 -30.02 17.04 -46.28
C HIS A 43 -30.38 16.13 -47.47
N GLY A 44 -29.94 14.87 -47.44
CA GLY A 44 -30.20 13.86 -48.48
C GLY A 44 -29.11 13.72 -49.56
N SER A 45 -28.10 14.59 -49.61
CA SER A 45 -27.06 14.57 -50.65
C SER A 45 -25.64 14.25 -50.15
N TYR A 46 -25.38 14.32 -48.85
CA TYR A 46 -24.08 13.96 -48.26
C TYR A 46 -24.23 13.02 -47.07
N GLN A 47 -23.54 11.87 -47.12
CA GLN A 47 -23.33 10.98 -45.99
C GLN A 47 -21.82 10.90 -45.70
N PRO A 48 -21.38 11.12 -44.45
CA PRO A 48 -19.97 11.05 -44.11
C PRO A 48 -19.46 9.62 -44.26
N THR A 49 -18.28 9.47 -44.87
CA THR A 49 -17.68 8.13 -45.07
C THR A 49 -17.09 7.59 -43.76
N THR A 50 -16.95 6.26 -43.64
CA THR A 50 -16.33 5.64 -42.46
C THR A 50 -14.92 6.20 -42.18
N ALA A 51 -14.15 6.50 -43.23
CA ALA A 51 -12.80 7.08 -43.09
C ALA A 51 -12.83 8.49 -42.49
N GLU A 52 -13.82 9.32 -42.85
CA GLU A 52 -14.00 10.66 -42.29
C GLU A 52 -14.39 10.62 -40.82
N LEU A 53 -15.30 9.73 -40.47
CA LEU A 53 -15.73 9.52 -39.09
C LEU A 53 -14.59 8.98 -38.21
N GLN A 54 -13.75 8.08 -38.75
CA GLN A 54 -12.54 7.60 -38.08
C GLN A 54 -11.54 8.74 -37.82
N TYR A 55 -11.32 9.59 -38.83
CA TYR A 55 -10.45 10.77 -38.68
C TYR A 55 -10.98 11.71 -37.60
N GLY A 56 -12.27 12.02 -37.62
CA GLY A 56 -12.92 12.85 -36.59
C GLY A 56 -12.73 12.29 -35.18
N LEU A 57 -13.01 10.99 -34.97
CA LEU A 57 -12.80 10.31 -33.69
C LEU A 57 -11.34 10.36 -33.20
N ALA A 58 -10.37 10.31 -34.12
CA ALA A 58 -8.96 10.33 -33.78
C ALA A 58 -8.49 11.70 -33.26
N GLN A 59 -9.12 12.79 -33.72
CA GLN A 59 -8.74 14.17 -33.44
C GLN A 59 -9.39 14.77 -32.16
N MET A 60 -10.33 14.07 -31.52
CA MET A 60 -11.01 14.54 -30.30
C MET A 60 -10.08 14.52 -29.09
N ASP A 61 -9.65 15.68 -28.63
CA ASP A 61 -8.69 15.88 -27.54
C ASP A 61 -9.15 15.34 -26.16
N ASN A 62 -10.45 15.40 -25.86
CA ASN A 62 -11.00 15.02 -24.56
C ASN A 62 -12.21 14.06 -24.64
N ALA A 63 -12.54 13.44 -23.50
CA ALA A 63 -13.55 12.37 -23.44
C ALA A 63 -14.98 12.86 -23.67
N TRP A 64 -15.26 14.13 -23.34
CA TRP A 64 -16.58 14.74 -23.54
C TRP A 64 -16.84 15.01 -25.02
N ALA A 65 -15.89 15.66 -25.71
CA ALA A 65 -15.95 15.89 -27.15
C ALA A 65 -16.05 14.58 -27.94
N LEU A 66 -15.27 13.58 -27.54
CA LEU A 66 -15.32 12.24 -28.11
C LEU A 66 -16.71 11.57 -27.94
N SER A 67 -17.37 11.78 -26.79
CA SER A 67 -18.71 11.22 -26.53
C SER A 67 -19.78 11.90 -27.37
N LEU A 68 -19.76 13.22 -27.45
CA LEU A 68 -20.70 13.97 -28.28
C LEU A 68 -20.53 13.63 -29.75
N PHE A 69 -19.29 13.64 -30.25
CA PHE A 69 -19.02 13.29 -31.65
C PHE A 69 -19.55 11.89 -32.00
N TYR A 70 -19.37 10.92 -31.11
CA TYR A 70 -19.86 9.57 -31.35
C TYR A 70 -21.39 9.47 -31.31
N HIS A 71 -22.04 10.00 -30.27
CA HIS A 71 -23.49 9.85 -30.12
C HIS A 71 -24.29 10.76 -31.06
N ASP A 72 -23.78 11.95 -31.37
CA ASP A 72 -24.52 12.95 -32.16
C ASP A 72 -24.22 12.86 -33.65
N ILE A 73 -23.00 12.48 -34.05
CA ILE A 73 -22.60 12.40 -35.46
C ILE A 73 -22.50 10.95 -35.93
N VAL A 74 -21.72 10.10 -35.25
CA VAL A 74 -21.49 8.73 -35.71
C VAL A 74 -22.77 7.90 -35.65
N LYS A 75 -23.50 7.92 -34.52
CA LYS A 75 -24.77 7.19 -34.40
C LYS A 75 -25.88 7.74 -35.30
N SER A 76 -25.93 9.07 -35.50
CA SER A 76 -26.97 9.67 -36.35
C SER A 76 -26.73 9.52 -37.85
N ALA A 77 -25.51 9.14 -38.25
CA ALA A 77 -25.14 8.83 -39.63
C ALA A 77 -25.22 7.32 -39.95
N ALA A 78 -25.39 6.46 -38.94
CA ALA A 78 -25.48 5.01 -39.15
C ALA A 78 -26.88 4.61 -39.65
N PRO A 79 -26.99 3.83 -40.74
CA PRO A 79 -28.29 3.35 -41.25
C PRO A 79 -28.90 2.23 -40.39
N SER A 80 -28.11 1.59 -39.54
CA SER A 80 -28.51 0.58 -38.56
C SER A 80 -28.39 1.12 -37.12
N ALA A 81 -29.05 0.46 -36.16
CA ALA A 81 -28.98 0.83 -34.75
C ALA A 81 -27.55 0.76 -34.15
N THR A 82 -26.62 0.06 -34.80
CA THR A 82 -25.23 -0.14 -34.37
C THR A 82 -24.24 0.38 -35.43
N PRO A 83 -23.31 1.29 -35.07
CA PRO A 83 -22.30 1.81 -36.00
C PRO A 83 -21.34 0.73 -36.53
N ASP A 84 -20.59 1.04 -37.59
CA ASP A 84 -19.54 0.16 -38.13
C ASP A 84 -18.54 -0.24 -37.02
N SER A 85 -18.26 -1.55 -36.92
CA SER A 85 -17.32 -2.15 -35.98
C SER A 85 -15.95 -1.44 -35.92
N SER A 86 -15.46 -0.91 -37.04
CA SER A 86 -14.18 -0.20 -37.09
C SER A 86 -14.20 1.14 -36.35
N LEU A 87 -15.34 1.83 -36.35
CA LEU A 87 -15.57 3.07 -35.60
C LEU A 87 -15.71 2.78 -34.10
N VAL A 88 -16.45 1.73 -33.75
CA VAL A 88 -16.62 1.27 -32.36
C VAL A 88 -15.26 0.90 -31.74
N VAL A 89 -14.43 0.13 -32.47
CA VAL A 89 -13.08 -0.24 -32.00
C VAL A 89 -12.18 0.99 -31.81
N THR A 90 -12.25 1.96 -32.73
CA THR A 90 -11.48 3.21 -32.64
C THR A 90 -11.91 4.03 -31.42
N LEU A 91 -13.21 4.15 -31.18
CA LEU A 91 -13.78 4.82 -30.01
C LEU A 91 -13.37 4.14 -28.70
N LEU A 92 -13.51 2.82 -28.60
CA LEU A 92 -13.12 2.04 -27.42
C LEU A 92 -11.63 2.23 -27.11
N ARG A 93 -10.77 2.22 -28.14
CA ARG A 93 -9.33 2.49 -28.00
C ARG A 93 -9.07 3.90 -27.46
N ARG A 94 -9.80 4.90 -27.96
CA ARG A 94 -9.69 6.29 -27.51
C ARG A 94 -10.19 6.47 -26.07
N TYR A 95 -11.36 5.94 -25.70
CA TYR A 95 -11.83 6.00 -24.32
C TYR A 95 -10.92 5.26 -23.35
N LYS A 96 -10.32 4.14 -23.76
CA LYS A 96 -9.29 3.46 -22.98
C LYS A 96 -8.06 4.35 -22.75
N LYS A 97 -7.59 5.06 -23.80
CA LYS A 97 -6.47 6.02 -23.69
C LYS A 97 -6.80 7.20 -22.77
N LEU A 98 -8.03 7.71 -22.86
CA LEU A 98 -8.54 8.81 -22.04
C LEU A 98 -9.04 8.35 -20.65
N ASN A 99 -8.98 7.05 -20.36
CA ASN A 99 -9.48 6.42 -19.12
C ASN A 99 -10.94 6.79 -18.78
N PHE A 100 -11.78 6.95 -19.80
CA PHE A 100 -13.20 7.32 -19.63
C PHE A 100 -14.08 6.08 -19.50
N MET A 101 -14.15 5.55 -18.27
CA MET A 101 -14.82 4.28 -17.98
C MET A 101 -16.34 4.31 -18.23
N LYS A 102 -17.01 5.44 -17.99
CA LYS A 102 -18.47 5.56 -18.20
C LYS A 102 -18.85 5.40 -19.67
N GLY A 103 -18.11 6.06 -20.58
CA GLY A 103 -18.31 5.92 -22.03
C GLY A 103 -17.96 4.53 -22.55
N LEU A 104 -16.89 3.91 -22.03
CA LEU A 104 -16.55 2.51 -22.36
C LEU A 104 -17.72 1.58 -22.05
N LYS A 105 -18.28 1.66 -20.83
CA LYS A 105 -19.38 0.77 -20.41
C LYS A 105 -20.60 0.91 -21.31
N ARG A 106 -21.01 2.15 -21.59
CA ARG A 106 -22.15 2.46 -22.46
C ARG A 106 -22.00 1.87 -23.87
N VAL A 107 -20.85 2.06 -24.49
CA VAL A 107 -20.58 1.56 -25.86
C VAL A 107 -20.52 0.02 -25.88
N ILE A 108 -19.98 -0.60 -24.84
CA ILE A 108 -19.95 -2.07 -24.72
C ILE A 108 -21.37 -2.65 -24.67
N GLU A 109 -22.29 -2.01 -23.95
CA GLU A 109 -23.69 -2.42 -23.88
C GLU A 109 -24.43 -2.19 -25.19
N GLU A 110 -24.36 -0.96 -25.72
CA GLU A 110 -25.17 -0.50 -26.83
C GLU A 110 -24.68 -1.01 -28.19
N ASP A 111 -23.36 -1.05 -28.43
CA ASP A 111 -22.82 -1.08 -29.80
C ASP A 111 -21.84 -2.24 -30.07
N VAL A 112 -21.41 -2.97 -29.05
CA VAL A 112 -20.60 -4.19 -29.24
C VAL A 112 -21.54 -5.37 -29.48
N ASP A 113 -21.56 -5.83 -30.74
CA ASP A 113 -22.32 -7.00 -31.16
C ASP A 113 -21.89 -8.27 -30.41
N SER A 114 -22.87 -9.06 -29.98
CA SER A 114 -22.69 -10.38 -29.36
C SER A 114 -23.45 -11.50 -30.08
N ALA A 115 -24.10 -11.19 -31.20
CA ALA A 115 -24.77 -12.19 -32.03
C ALA A 115 -23.76 -13.12 -32.69
N THR A 116 -22.64 -12.57 -33.15
CA THR A 116 -21.51 -13.35 -33.66
C THR A 116 -20.63 -13.91 -32.54
N LEU A 117 -20.01 -15.07 -32.79
CA LEU A 117 -19.09 -15.68 -31.82
C LEU A 117 -17.93 -14.74 -31.49
N ASP A 118 -17.33 -14.10 -32.49
CA ASP A 118 -16.18 -13.20 -32.30
C ASP A 118 -16.58 -11.87 -31.63
N GLY A 119 -17.76 -11.34 -31.96
CA GLY A 119 -18.34 -10.22 -31.24
C GLY A 119 -18.56 -10.53 -29.76
N ALA A 120 -19.12 -11.71 -29.45
CA ALA A 120 -19.31 -12.14 -28.07
C ALA A 120 -17.98 -12.35 -27.31
N LYS A 121 -16.93 -12.89 -27.95
CA LYS A 121 -15.57 -12.96 -27.35
C LYS A 121 -15.03 -11.55 -27.03
N ALA A 122 -15.18 -10.62 -27.97
CA ALA A 122 -14.75 -9.23 -27.80
C ALA A 122 -15.52 -8.55 -26.65
N LYS A 123 -16.84 -8.72 -26.61
CA LYS A 123 -17.73 -8.19 -25.56
C LYS A 123 -17.35 -8.71 -24.18
N ILE A 124 -17.11 -10.02 -24.02
CA ILE A 124 -16.61 -10.58 -22.75
C ILE A 124 -15.28 -9.95 -22.36
N THR A 125 -14.32 -9.86 -23.30
CA THR A 125 -12.99 -9.31 -23.01
C THR A 125 -13.07 -7.85 -22.55
N LEU A 126 -13.89 -7.04 -23.23
CA LEU A 126 -14.10 -5.63 -22.91
C LEU A 126 -14.87 -5.45 -21.60
N ALA A 127 -15.95 -6.21 -21.38
CA ALA A 127 -16.73 -6.19 -20.15
C ALA A 127 -15.89 -6.64 -18.94
N SER A 128 -15.05 -7.67 -19.11
CA SER A 128 -14.10 -8.10 -18.08
C SER A 128 -13.07 -7.01 -17.76
N TYR A 129 -12.59 -6.28 -18.76
CA TYR A 129 -11.66 -5.17 -18.59
C TYR A 129 -12.30 -3.97 -17.84
N THR A 130 -13.58 -3.70 -18.10
CA THR A 130 -14.31 -2.57 -17.47
C THR A 130 -15.02 -2.94 -16.17
N GLY A 131 -14.95 -4.21 -15.75
CA GLY A 131 -15.57 -4.71 -14.53
C GLY A 131 -17.07 -4.95 -14.62
N MET A 132 -17.66 -4.97 -15.83
CA MET A 132 -19.09 -5.21 -16.07
C MET A 132 -19.40 -6.71 -15.99
N TRP A 133 -19.55 -7.21 -14.76
CA TRP A 133 -19.68 -8.65 -14.52
C TRP A 133 -21.01 -9.20 -15.05
N GLU A 134 -22.09 -8.41 -15.00
CA GLU A 134 -23.42 -8.77 -15.50
C GLU A 134 -23.37 -9.03 -17.01
N VAL A 135 -22.80 -8.08 -17.77
CA VAL A 135 -22.67 -8.18 -19.22
C VAL A 135 -21.75 -9.33 -19.61
N ALA A 136 -20.62 -9.49 -18.91
CA ALA A 136 -19.67 -10.57 -19.18
C ALA A 136 -20.31 -11.96 -18.93
N LEU A 137 -21.06 -12.12 -17.84
CA LEU A 137 -21.74 -13.36 -17.50
C LEU A 137 -22.91 -13.65 -18.46
N ALA A 138 -23.76 -12.66 -18.74
CA ALA A 138 -24.87 -12.80 -19.68
C ALA A 138 -24.38 -13.22 -21.07
N THR A 139 -23.31 -12.59 -21.57
CA THR A 139 -22.71 -12.92 -22.86
C THR A 139 -22.11 -14.33 -22.88
N LEU A 140 -21.51 -14.79 -21.77
CA LEU A 140 -21.02 -16.16 -21.65
C LEU A 140 -22.16 -17.18 -21.67
N LEU A 141 -23.26 -16.88 -20.99
CA LEU A 141 -24.40 -17.78 -20.87
C LEU A 141 -25.21 -17.89 -22.17
N SER A 142 -25.31 -16.80 -22.93
CA SER A 142 -26.05 -16.75 -24.20
C SER A 142 -25.36 -17.49 -25.36
N GLN A 143 -24.05 -17.76 -25.27
CA GLN A 143 -23.26 -18.39 -26.32
C GLN A 143 -22.64 -19.72 -25.83
N PRO A 144 -23.26 -20.89 -26.09
CA PRO A 144 -22.80 -22.19 -25.61
C PRO A 144 -21.34 -22.51 -25.98
N LYS A 145 -20.90 -22.12 -27.19
CA LYS A 145 -19.52 -22.34 -27.66
C LYS A 145 -18.47 -21.66 -26.78
N LEU A 146 -18.81 -20.55 -26.11
CA LEU A 146 -17.89 -19.84 -25.21
C LEU A 146 -17.72 -20.56 -23.88
N LYS A 147 -18.67 -21.41 -23.47
CA LYS A 147 -18.55 -22.27 -22.27
C LYS A 147 -17.41 -23.29 -22.40
N HIS A 148 -17.00 -23.61 -23.63
CA HIS A 148 -15.87 -24.47 -23.91
C HIS A 148 -14.55 -23.72 -24.09
N ASN A 149 -14.52 -22.39 -23.87
CA ASN A 149 -13.32 -21.57 -23.98
C ASN A 149 -12.75 -21.23 -22.58
N PRO A 150 -11.69 -21.94 -22.11
CA PRO A 150 -11.19 -21.75 -20.76
C PRO A 150 -10.64 -20.34 -20.48
N PRO A 151 -9.89 -19.69 -21.39
CA PRO A 151 -9.45 -18.30 -21.21
C PRO A 151 -10.59 -17.32 -20.94
N LEU A 152 -11.68 -17.37 -21.70
CA LEU A 152 -12.81 -16.45 -21.55
C LEU A 152 -13.60 -16.72 -20.28
N ARG A 153 -13.83 -18.00 -19.94
CA ARG A 153 -14.45 -18.37 -18.66
C ARG A 153 -13.64 -17.92 -17.47
N ARG A 154 -12.31 -18.06 -17.54
CA ARG A 154 -11.41 -17.53 -16.50
C ARG A 154 -11.52 -16.01 -16.38
N SER A 155 -11.64 -15.28 -17.50
CA SER A 155 -11.85 -13.83 -17.47
C SER A 155 -13.17 -13.47 -16.78
N VAL A 156 -14.28 -14.13 -17.13
CA VAL A 156 -15.59 -13.93 -16.46
C VAL A 156 -15.51 -14.27 -14.97
N LEU A 157 -14.91 -15.41 -14.62
CA LEU A 157 -14.71 -15.83 -13.23
C LEU A 157 -13.90 -14.81 -12.44
N ALA A 158 -12.82 -14.28 -13.02
CA ALA A 158 -12.01 -13.24 -12.40
C ALA A 158 -12.80 -11.94 -12.22
N THR A 159 -13.59 -11.52 -13.22
CA THR A 159 -14.45 -10.34 -13.14
C THR A 159 -15.52 -10.48 -12.06
N LEU A 160 -16.18 -11.63 -11.96
CA LEU A 160 -17.13 -11.93 -10.88
C LEU A 160 -16.46 -11.89 -9.51
N SER A 161 -15.28 -12.51 -9.39
CA SER A 161 -14.52 -12.55 -8.13
C SER A 161 -14.08 -11.15 -7.67
N VAL A 162 -13.62 -10.30 -8.61
CA VAL A 162 -13.23 -8.92 -8.32
C VAL A 162 -14.42 -8.10 -7.81
N ASN A 163 -15.62 -8.33 -8.35
CA ASN A 163 -16.88 -7.69 -7.96
C ASN A 163 -17.60 -8.41 -6.79
N ASN A 164 -16.92 -9.28 -6.04
CA ASN A 164 -17.45 -10.01 -4.88
C ASN A 164 -18.64 -10.94 -5.17
N GLN A 165 -18.89 -11.28 -6.44
CA GLN A 165 -19.92 -12.23 -6.87
C GLN A 165 -19.42 -13.68 -6.82
N TRP A 166 -18.89 -14.09 -5.66
CA TRP A 166 -18.19 -15.37 -5.51
C TRP A 166 -19.08 -16.59 -5.75
N ARG A 167 -20.38 -16.51 -5.42
CA ARG A 167 -21.36 -17.59 -5.69
C ARG A 167 -21.52 -17.85 -7.18
N LEU A 168 -21.67 -16.78 -7.96
CA LEU A 168 -21.74 -16.85 -9.42
C LEU A 168 -20.40 -17.31 -10.01
N ALA A 169 -19.27 -16.86 -9.46
CA ALA A 169 -17.95 -17.33 -9.87
C ALA A 169 -17.76 -18.84 -9.64
N LEU A 170 -18.25 -19.38 -8.51
CA LEU A 170 -18.27 -20.83 -8.25
C LEU A 170 -19.20 -21.58 -9.21
N GLN A 171 -20.34 -21.00 -9.58
CA GLN A 171 -21.21 -21.57 -10.62
C GLN A 171 -20.49 -21.62 -11.98
N VAL A 172 -19.79 -20.55 -12.38
CA VAL A 172 -18.99 -20.54 -13.62
C VAL A 172 -17.87 -21.58 -13.58
N LEU A 173 -17.23 -21.78 -12.42
CA LEU A 173 -16.20 -22.80 -12.22
C LEU A 173 -16.76 -24.23 -12.42
N ARG A 174 -17.95 -24.49 -11.86
CA ARG A 174 -18.63 -25.81 -11.87
C ARG A 174 -19.45 -26.09 -13.14
N MET A 175 -19.79 -25.06 -13.90
CA MET A 175 -20.58 -25.18 -15.13
C MET A 175 -19.94 -26.18 -16.11
N PRO A 176 -20.69 -27.11 -16.71
CA PRO A 176 -20.16 -28.04 -17.70
C PRO A 176 -19.60 -27.34 -18.95
N PRO A 177 -18.45 -27.78 -19.48
CA PRO A 177 -17.51 -28.73 -18.87
C PRO A 177 -16.83 -28.12 -17.64
N ALA A 178 -16.73 -28.83 -16.52
CA ALA A 178 -16.14 -28.28 -15.29
C ALA A 178 -14.72 -27.77 -15.57
N MET A 179 -14.37 -26.60 -15.00
CA MET A 179 -13.01 -26.07 -15.17
C MET A 179 -12.04 -26.85 -14.29
N GLU A 180 -10.87 -27.15 -14.85
CA GLU A 180 -9.71 -27.59 -14.09
C GLU A 180 -9.35 -26.58 -12.99
N LEU A 181 -9.02 -27.08 -11.80
CA LEU A 181 -8.67 -26.29 -10.62
C LEU A 181 -7.24 -25.75 -10.66
N ARG A 182 -6.74 -25.33 -11.83
CA ARG A 182 -5.39 -24.75 -11.96
C ARG A 182 -5.24 -23.50 -11.08
N PRO A 183 -4.05 -23.21 -10.52
CA PRO A 183 -3.78 -22.01 -9.72
C PRO A 183 -4.31 -20.72 -10.36
N ALA A 184 -4.09 -20.53 -11.67
CA ALA A 184 -4.56 -19.34 -12.40
C ALA A 184 -6.10 -19.18 -12.44
N VAL A 185 -6.85 -20.28 -12.29
CA VAL A 185 -8.32 -20.31 -12.28
C VAL A 185 -8.87 -20.09 -10.87
N VAL A 186 -8.26 -20.73 -9.85
CA VAL A 186 -8.74 -20.63 -8.47
C VAL A 186 -8.28 -19.35 -7.76
N ARG A 187 -7.12 -18.79 -8.13
CA ARG A 187 -6.52 -17.60 -7.50
C ARG A 187 -7.48 -16.41 -7.35
N PRO A 188 -8.29 -16.01 -8.36
CA PRO A 188 -9.24 -14.91 -8.19
C PRO A 188 -10.30 -15.18 -7.11
N LEU A 189 -10.78 -16.43 -7.01
CA LEU A 189 -11.73 -16.86 -5.99
C LEU A 189 -11.08 -16.90 -4.60
N VAL A 190 -9.87 -17.47 -4.48
CA VAL A 190 -9.09 -17.46 -3.22
C VAL A 190 -8.90 -16.03 -2.73
N ARG A 191 -8.51 -15.10 -3.62
CA ARG A 191 -8.36 -13.68 -3.28
C ARG A 191 -9.69 -13.04 -2.88
N CYS A 192 -10.79 -13.39 -3.54
CA CYS A 192 -12.12 -12.92 -3.19
C CYS A 192 -12.53 -13.40 -1.80
N PHE A 193 -12.32 -14.68 -1.49
CA PHE A 193 -12.60 -15.26 -0.18
C PHE A 193 -11.75 -14.62 0.92
N GLY A 194 -10.45 -14.38 0.68
CA GLY A 194 -9.61 -13.63 1.61
C GLY A 194 -10.16 -12.23 1.91
N ARG A 195 -10.56 -11.46 0.88
CA ARG A 195 -11.18 -10.13 1.09
C ARG A 195 -12.51 -10.19 1.83
N LEU A 196 -13.27 -11.27 1.67
CA LEU A 196 -14.55 -11.49 2.34
C LEU A 196 -14.40 -12.21 3.69
N ARG A 197 -13.16 -12.41 4.17
CA ARG A 197 -12.83 -13.15 5.40
C ARG A 197 -13.43 -14.57 5.46
N GLN A 198 -13.60 -15.21 4.30
CA GLN A 198 -14.08 -16.59 4.14
C GLN A 198 -12.88 -17.56 4.13
N SER A 199 -12.13 -17.59 5.23
CA SER A 199 -10.83 -18.26 5.29
C SER A 199 -10.89 -19.77 5.03
N ASP A 200 -11.89 -20.46 5.57
CA ASP A 200 -12.11 -21.90 5.32
C ASP A 200 -12.32 -22.19 3.83
N MET A 201 -13.09 -21.36 3.11
CA MET A 201 -13.32 -21.54 1.68
C MET A 201 -12.05 -21.31 0.86
N ALA A 202 -11.25 -20.30 1.21
CA ALA A 202 -9.97 -20.03 0.55
C ALA A 202 -8.98 -21.19 0.73
N LEU A 203 -8.87 -21.72 1.95
CA LEU A 203 -8.01 -22.86 2.26
C LEU A 203 -8.49 -24.14 1.55
N ARG A 204 -9.79 -24.46 1.59
CA ARG A 204 -10.36 -25.62 0.90
C ARG A 204 -10.16 -25.57 -0.60
N LEU A 205 -10.38 -24.41 -1.23
CA LEU A 205 -10.19 -24.26 -2.67
C LEU A 205 -8.72 -24.40 -3.07
N THR A 206 -7.80 -23.88 -2.24
CA THR A 206 -6.36 -24.07 -2.42
C THR A 206 -5.99 -25.54 -2.27
N ALA A 207 -6.44 -26.21 -1.21
CA ALA A 207 -6.21 -27.63 -0.99
C ALA A 207 -6.76 -28.49 -2.13
N ALA A 208 -7.93 -28.17 -2.68
CA ALA A 208 -8.50 -28.86 -3.83
C ALA A 208 -7.66 -28.69 -5.11
N SER A 209 -7.08 -27.50 -5.33
CA SER A 209 -6.11 -27.28 -6.42
C SER A 209 -4.86 -28.14 -6.24
N LEU A 210 -4.34 -28.25 -5.02
CA LEU A 210 -3.14 -29.07 -4.75
C LEU A 210 -3.44 -30.57 -4.85
N ALA A 211 -4.59 -31.01 -4.34
CA ALA A 211 -5.05 -32.40 -4.43
C ALA A 211 -5.31 -32.84 -5.88
N ALA A 212 -5.64 -31.90 -6.77
CA ALA A 212 -5.73 -32.13 -8.21
C ALA A 212 -4.35 -32.24 -8.91
N GLY A 213 -3.24 -32.20 -8.16
CA GLY A 213 -1.88 -32.36 -8.67
C GLY A 213 -1.24 -31.08 -9.21
N TYR A 214 -1.86 -29.91 -9.00
CA TYR A 214 -1.26 -28.64 -9.43
C TYR A 214 -0.24 -28.11 -8.42
N THR A 215 0.77 -27.42 -8.92
CA THR A 215 1.84 -26.85 -8.08
C THR A 215 1.36 -25.63 -7.29
N PHE A 216 1.86 -25.50 -6.06
CA PHE A 216 1.67 -24.29 -5.26
C PHE A 216 2.65 -23.22 -5.76
N ASP A 217 2.14 -22.19 -6.46
CA ASP A 217 2.96 -21.14 -7.05
C ASP A 217 2.88 -19.81 -6.27
N ALA A 218 3.78 -18.88 -6.60
CA ALA A 218 3.84 -17.55 -5.96
C ALA A 218 2.53 -16.75 -6.13
N ALA A 219 1.81 -16.97 -7.25
CA ALA A 219 0.58 -16.27 -7.55
C ALA A 219 -0.56 -16.75 -6.63
N LEU A 220 -0.64 -18.05 -6.35
CA LEU A 220 -1.60 -18.63 -5.42
C LEU A 220 -1.23 -18.30 -3.97
N LEU A 221 0.05 -18.37 -3.60
CA LEU A 221 0.52 -17.89 -2.29
C LEU A 221 0.10 -16.43 -2.07
N SER A 222 0.34 -15.54 -3.03
CA SER A 222 -0.05 -14.11 -2.90
C SER A 222 -1.55 -13.89 -2.67
N ALA A 223 -2.41 -14.78 -3.18
CA ALA A 223 -3.84 -14.71 -2.95
C ALA A 223 -4.23 -15.26 -1.57
N LEU A 224 -3.47 -16.24 -1.08
CA LEU A 224 -3.71 -16.91 0.20
C LEU A 224 -3.16 -16.13 1.40
N LEU A 225 -2.17 -15.25 1.21
CA LEU A 225 -1.52 -14.54 2.32
C LEU A 225 -2.50 -13.83 3.25
N VAL A 226 -3.51 -13.13 2.70
CA VAL A 226 -4.54 -12.46 3.53
C VAL A 226 -5.26 -13.48 4.41
N THR A 227 -5.60 -14.64 3.86
CA THR A 227 -6.24 -15.73 4.60
C THR A 227 -5.33 -16.33 5.67
N LEU A 228 -4.04 -16.49 5.38
CA LEU A 228 -3.06 -16.99 6.36
C LEU A 228 -2.85 -15.98 7.49
N GLN A 229 -2.86 -14.68 7.19
CA GLN A 229 -2.80 -13.62 8.19
C GLN A 229 -4.06 -13.63 9.09
N ASP A 230 -5.25 -13.65 8.49
CA ASP A 230 -6.53 -13.70 9.21
C ASP A 230 -6.64 -14.93 10.14
N THR A 231 -5.96 -16.03 9.80
CA THR A 231 -5.95 -17.28 10.58
C THR A 231 -4.72 -17.42 11.48
N ASN A 232 -3.92 -16.37 11.64
CA ASN A 232 -2.68 -16.34 12.42
C ASN A 232 -1.65 -17.43 12.00
N GLN A 233 -1.68 -17.85 10.73
CA GLN A 233 -0.78 -18.83 10.14
C GLN A 233 0.41 -18.15 9.43
N TRP A 234 0.96 -17.09 10.03
CA TRP A 234 2.08 -16.34 9.47
C TRP A 234 3.33 -17.22 9.27
N ARG A 235 3.58 -18.20 10.16
CA ARG A 235 4.73 -19.11 10.02
C ARG A 235 4.62 -19.95 8.75
N ALA A 236 3.44 -20.51 8.48
CA ALA A 236 3.20 -21.28 7.26
C ALA A 236 3.37 -20.42 5.99
N ALA A 237 2.97 -19.15 6.03
CA ALA A 237 3.20 -18.20 4.93
C ALA A 237 4.69 -17.97 4.65
N LEU A 238 5.49 -17.76 5.70
CA LEU A 238 6.93 -17.51 5.58
C LEU A 238 7.70 -18.77 5.16
N GLU A 239 7.35 -19.93 5.72
CA GLU A 239 7.93 -21.23 5.35
C GLU A 239 7.63 -21.59 3.89
N ALA A 240 6.39 -21.36 3.44
CA ALA A 240 6.03 -21.54 2.03
C ALA A 240 6.80 -20.60 1.10
N ALA A 241 7.00 -19.34 1.49
CA ALA A 241 7.80 -18.41 0.72
C ALA A 241 9.28 -18.84 0.63
N GLN A 242 9.81 -19.39 1.72
CA GLN A 242 11.16 -19.93 1.76
C GLN A 242 11.31 -21.20 0.91
N SER A 243 10.36 -22.15 0.99
CA SER A 243 10.39 -23.40 0.21
C SER A 243 10.26 -23.14 -1.30
N MET A 244 9.54 -22.07 -1.68
CA MET A 244 9.45 -21.57 -3.06
C MET A 244 10.67 -20.76 -3.52
N GLN A 245 11.69 -20.58 -2.67
CA GLN A 245 12.88 -19.79 -2.95
C GLN A 245 12.59 -18.33 -3.34
N LEU A 246 11.49 -17.75 -2.85
CA LEU A 246 11.07 -16.39 -3.23
C LEU A 246 12.05 -15.31 -2.77
N PHE A 247 12.81 -15.56 -1.71
CA PHE A 247 13.80 -14.63 -1.20
C PHE A 247 15.07 -14.56 -2.06
N SER A 248 15.26 -15.51 -2.97
CA SER A 248 16.36 -15.54 -3.94
C SER A 248 16.01 -14.81 -5.25
N ALA A 249 14.85 -14.14 -5.32
CA ALA A 249 14.38 -13.45 -6.51
C ALA A 249 15.38 -12.40 -7.02
N THR A 250 15.46 -12.28 -8.35
CA THR A 250 16.21 -11.20 -9.01
C THR A 250 15.54 -9.85 -8.75
N ARG A 251 16.24 -8.75 -9.03
CA ARG A 251 15.67 -7.40 -8.87
C ARG A 251 14.41 -7.17 -9.71
N ALA A 252 14.38 -7.69 -10.94
CA ALA A 252 13.23 -7.51 -11.84
C ALA A 252 12.00 -8.25 -11.29
N GLU A 253 12.19 -9.48 -10.80
CA GLU A 253 11.14 -10.27 -10.14
C GLU A 253 10.71 -9.65 -8.82
N GLY A 254 11.67 -9.17 -8.02
CA GLY A 254 11.48 -8.41 -6.79
C GLY A 254 10.49 -7.26 -6.97
N ARG A 255 10.72 -6.43 -7.99
CA ARG A 255 9.83 -5.29 -8.32
C ARG A 255 8.45 -5.74 -8.80
N LYS A 256 8.37 -6.79 -9.61
CA LYS A 256 7.09 -7.33 -10.09
C LYS A 256 6.23 -7.88 -8.95
N ASN A 257 6.89 -8.43 -7.93
CA ASN A 257 6.26 -9.09 -6.79
C ASN A 257 6.35 -8.25 -5.50
N CYS A 258 6.56 -6.93 -5.58
CA CYS A 258 6.75 -6.08 -4.39
C CYS A 258 5.57 -6.18 -3.41
N LEU A 259 4.33 -6.23 -3.90
CA LEU A 259 3.13 -6.46 -3.08
C LEU A 259 3.17 -7.77 -2.31
N LEU A 260 3.66 -8.86 -2.92
CA LEU A 260 3.81 -10.16 -2.26
C LEU A 260 4.83 -10.07 -1.12
N PHE A 261 5.98 -9.43 -1.37
CA PHE A 261 6.99 -9.24 -0.33
C PHE A 261 6.54 -8.29 0.78
N ASN A 262 5.72 -7.28 0.46
CA ASN A 262 5.12 -6.40 1.47
C ASN A 262 4.17 -7.21 2.39
N GLN A 263 3.36 -8.10 1.81
CA GLN A 263 2.49 -8.98 2.59
C GLN A 263 3.29 -9.97 3.45
N LEU A 264 4.41 -10.50 2.95
CA LEU A 264 5.29 -11.37 3.75
C LEU A 264 5.97 -10.62 4.90
N VAL A 265 6.37 -9.36 4.68
CA VAL A 265 6.84 -8.49 5.78
C VAL A 265 5.72 -8.27 6.80
N ASN A 266 4.49 -8.02 6.36
CA ASN A 266 3.36 -7.89 7.28
C ASN A 266 3.14 -9.19 8.08
N CYS A 267 3.19 -10.36 7.45
CA CYS A 267 3.14 -11.65 8.16
C CYS A 267 4.24 -11.77 9.22
N LEU A 268 5.44 -11.25 8.93
CA LEU A 268 6.54 -11.24 9.89
C LEU A 268 6.23 -10.35 11.10
N TYR A 269 5.63 -9.17 10.89
CA TYR A 269 5.19 -8.29 11.98
C TYR A 269 3.94 -8.79 12.71
N ASP A 270 3.12 -9.62 12.08
CA ASP A 270 1.98 -10.31 12.71
C ASP A 270 2.44 -11.42 13.68
N ALA A 271 3.73 -11.78 13.68
CA ALA A 271 4.32 -12.68 14.66
C ALA A 271 4.37 -12.00 16.04
N ASP A 272 3.22 -11.92 16.70
CA ASP A 272 3.10 -11.33 18.03
C ASP A 272 3.84 -12.21 19.06
N LEU A 273 5.03 -11.75 19.45
CA LEU A 273 5.93 -12.40 20.41
C LEU A 273 5.27 -12.63 21.78
N TYR A 274 4.21 -11.86 22.06
CA TYR A 274 3.50 -11.81 23.33
C TYR A 274 2.01 -12.12 23.17
N SER A 275 1.62 -12.86 22.12
CA SER A 275 0.23 -13.28 21.88
C SER A 275 -0.41 -14.04 23.05
N ASP A 276 0.41 -14.70 23.87
CA ASP A 276 -0.02 -15.41 25.08
C ASP A 276 -0.37 -14.49 26.26
N TYR A 277 -0.13 -13.17 26.17
CA TYR A 277 -0.34 -12.22 27.25
C TYR A 277 -1.23 -11.05 26.82
N THR A 278 -2.20 -10.73 27.67
CA THR A 278 -2.97 -9.49 27.57
C THR A 278 -2.22 -8.32 28.20
N VAL A 279 -2.59 -7.09 27.82
CA VAL A 279 -2.00 -5.87 28.39
C VAL A 279 -2.24 -5.82 29.92
N ASP A 280 -3.44 -6.19 30.37
CA ASP A 280 -3.80 -6.18 31.79
C ASP A 280 -2.99 -7.20 32.59
N GLU A 281 -2.80 -8.42 32.07
CA GLU A 281 -1.96 -9.44 32.72
C GLU A 281 -0.52 -8.95 32.91
N VAL A 282 0.05 -8.29 31.90
CA VAL A 282 1.40 -7.71 32.00
C VAL A 282 1.45 -6.61 33.06
N VAL A 283 0.45 -5.73 33.11
CA VAL A 283 0.37 -4.66 34.11
C VAL A 283 0.29 -5.25 35.52
N GLN A 284 -0.58 -6.24 35.74
CA GLN A 284 -0.76 -6.87 37.04
C GLN A 284 0.51 -7.63 37.50
N ASP A 285 1.17 -8.37 36.60
CA ASP A 285 2.46 -9.01 36.91
C ASP A 285 3.48 -7.98 37.39
N VAL A 286 3.65 -6.87 36.65
CA VAL A 286 4.65 -5.85 36.97
C VAL A 286 4.33 -5.08 38.25
N LEU A 287 3.05 -4.79 38.50
CA LEU A 287 2.61 -4.13 39.74
C LEU A 287 2.85 -5.02 40.96
N SER A 288 2.50 -6.31 40.88
CA SER A 288 2.71 -7.27 41.97
C SER A 288 4.20 -7.43 42.32
N ARG A 289 5.08 -7.45 41.31
CA ARG A 289 6.54 -7.50 41.48
C ARG A 289 7.12 -6.21 42.02
N SER A 290 6.45 -5.07 41.81
CA SER A 290 6.92 -3.76 42.25
C SER A 290 6.57 -3.46 43.71
N ASN A 291 5.48 -4.04 44.23
CA ASN A 291 4.97 -3.83 45.59
C ASN A 291 4.69 -5.19 46.29
N PRO A 292 5.73 -5.92 46.73
CA PRO A 292 5.55 -7.28 47.28
C PRO A 292 4.84 -7.34 48.66
N ARG A 293 4.43 -6.20 49.24
CA ARG A 293 3.94 -6.12 50.63
C ARG A 293 2.42 -6.34 50.82
N GLU A 294 1.65 -6.47 49.74
CA GLU A 294 0.17 -6.64 49.82
C GLU A 294 -0.34 -8.06 49.50
N GLY A 295 0.55 -9.05 49.33
CA GLY A 295 0.17 -10.35 48.76
C GLY A 295 0.63 -11.61 49.51
N VAL A 296 1.06 -11.52 50.77
CA VAL A 296 1.27 -12.73 51.60
C VAL A 296 -0.07 -13.18 52.19
N VAL A 297 -1.04 -13.49 51.34
CA VAL A 297 -2.20 -14.31 51.69
C VAL A 297 -2.51 -15.23 50.52
N ALA A 298 -2.19 -16.51 50.72
CA ALA A 298 -2.77 -17.71 50.12
C ALA A 298 -2.97 -17.76 48.59
N GLY A 299 -2.16 -18.59 47.91
CA GLY A 299 -2.71 -19.43 46.84
C GLY A 299 -2.17 -19.28 45.41
N ARG A 300 -1.02 -18.64 45.14
CA ARG A 300 -0.41 -18.78 43.81
C ARG A 300 0.44 -20.05 43.74
N GLY A 301 -0.10 -21.07 43.09
CA GLY A 301 0.56 -22.34 42.82
C GLY A 301 1.82 -22.19 41.93
N PRO A 302 2.64 -23.25 41.78
CA PRO A 302 4.03 -23.14 41.32
C PRO A 302 4.25 -22.90 39.81
N LYS A 303 3.28 -22.39 39.04
CA LYS A 303 3.37 -22.37 37.55
C LYS A 303 2.72 -21.19 36.82
N GLU A 304 2.49 -20.03 37.44
CA GLU A 304 2.13 -18.84 36.65
C GLU A 304 3.37 -18.32 35.92
N ARG A 305 3.34 -18.31 34.59
CA ARG A 305 4.44 -17.84 33.73
C ARG A 305 4.66 -16.35 33.98
N GLN A 306 5.76 -16.00 34.65
CA GLN A 306 6.16 -14.61 34.85
C GLN A 306 6.45 -13.94 33.51
N PHE A 307 5.89 -12.75 33.29
CA PHE A 307 6.13 -12.00 32.07
C PHE A 307 7.58 -11.47 32.02
N ARG A 308 8.27 -11.71 30.89
CA ARG A 308 9.57 -11.13 30.58
C ARG A 308 9.59 -10.58 29.17
N LEU A 309 10.24 -9.45 29.00
CA LEU A 309 10.61 -8.94 27.69
C LEU A 309 11.69 -9.84 27.10
N ARG A 310 11.56 -10.14 25.80
CA ARG A 310 12.60 -10.82 25.02
C ARG A 310 13.71 -9.85 24.67
N LEU A 311 14.93 -10.35 24.53
CA LEU A 311 16.07 -9.54 24.11
C LEU A 311 16.03 -9.29 22.60
N HIS A 312 16.60 -8.18 22.13
CA HIS A 312 16.75 -7.93 20.68
C HIS A 312 17.50 -9.06 19.98
N ALA A 313 18.55 -9.59 20.60
CA ALA A 313 19.32 -10.71 20.06
C ALA A 313 18.48 -12.00 19.97
N GLU A 314 17.64 -12.30 20.98
CA GLU A 314 16.75 -13.47 20.98
C GLU A 314 15.76 -13.39 19.80
N VAL A 315 15.15 -12.22 19.59
CA VAL A 315 14.22 -12.01 18.48
C VAL A 315 14.94 -12.12 17.13
N PHE A 316 16.10 -11.47 16.98
CA PHE A 316 16.87 -11.54 15.75
C PHE A 316 17.24 -12.99 15.40
N GLN A 317 17.77 -13.74 16.36
CA GLN A 317 18.16 -15.15 16.16
C GLN A 317 16.97 -16.03 15.79
N HIS A 318 15.80 -15.81 16.40
CA HIS A 318 14.60 -16.59 16.11
C HIS A 318 14.12 -16.42 14.65
N PHE A 319 14.24 -15.21 14.09
CA PHE A 319 13.74 -14.89 12.75
C PHE A 319 14.84 -14.77 11.68
N GLN A 320 16.11 -14.99 12.02
CA GLN A 320 17.25 -14.72 11.14
C GLN A 320 17.13 -15.37 9.76
N GLY A 321 16.58 -16.58 9.69
CA GLY A 321 16.45 -17.37 8.46
C GLY A 321 15.54 -16.73 7.40
N VAL A 322 14.59 -15.89 7.83
CA VAL A 322 13.68 -15.15 6.95
C VAL A 322 14.06 -13.67 6.87
N LEU A 323 14.52 -13.11 7.99
CA LEU A 323 14.84 -11.70 8.15
C LEU A 323 16.00 -11.26 7.25
N LEU A 324 17.10 -12.01 7.23
CA LEU A 324 18.27 -11.67 6.43
C LEU A 324 17.98 -11.75 4.92
N PRO A 325 17.37 -12.84 4.39
CA PRO A 325 17.02 -12.90 2.97
C PRO A 325 16.04 -11.80 2.55
N LEU A 326 15.00 -11.51 3.35
CA LEU A 326 14.08 -10.41 3.06
C LEU A 326 14.79 -9.05 3.06
N SER A 327 15.66 -8.79 4.03
CA SER A 327 16.43 -7.55 4.07
C SER A 327 17.33 -7.38 2.84
N GLN A 328 17.96 -8.46 2.37
CA GLN A 328 18.77 -8.47 1.16
C GLN A 328 17.93 -8.29 -0.12
N LEU A 329 16.71 -8.81 -0.13
CA LEU A 329 15.78 -8.63 -1.23
C LEU A 329 15.35 -7.15 -1.34
N TYR A 330 14.97 -6.54 -0.22
CA TYR A 330 14.57 -5.12 -0.22
C TYR A 330 15.72 -4.18 -0.56
N SER A 331 16.96 -4.51 -0.20
CA SER A 331 18.10 -3.70 -0.62
C SER A 331 18.26 -3.66 -2.15
N LYS A 332 17.94 -4.77 -2.84
CA LYS A 332 17.90 -4.84 -4.31
C LYS A 332 16.70 -4.10 -4.91
N ILE A 333 15.51 -4.19 -4.28
CA ILE A 333 14.26 -3.60 -4.80
C ILE A 333 14.27 -2.08 -4.70
N ILE A 334 14.50 -1.57 -3.49
CA ILE A 334 14.33 -0.16 -3.10
C ILE A 334 15.55 0.68 -3.51
N ARG A 335 16.77 0.09 -3.56
CA ARG A 335 18.03 0.78 -3.87
C ARG A 335 18.33 1.98 -2.97
N ILE A 336 18.34 1.74 -1.66
CA ILE A 336 19.00 2.65 -0.73
C ILE A 336 20.50 2.33 -0.72
N PRO A 337 21.38 3.33 -0.84
CA PRO A 337 22.83 3.13 -0.95
C PRO A 337 23.44 2.60 0.36
N ARG A 338 22.91 3.01 1.51
CA ARG A 338 23.45 2.66 2.83
C ARG A 338 22.36 2.18 3.77
N TRP A 339 22.12 0.86 3.76
CA TRP A 339 21.29 0.22 4.78
C TRP A 339 22.07 0.01 6.07
N TYR A 340 21.44 0.36 7.18
CA TYR A 340 21.94 0.11 8.52
C TYR A 340 21.31 -1.17 9.08
N SER A 341 22.10 -2.26 9.10
CA SER A 341 21.67 -3.57 9.61
C SER A 341 22.29 -3.94 10.96
N ARG A 342 23.09 -3.05 11.56
CA ARG A 342 23.69 -3.29 12.89
C ARG A 342 22.65 -3.04 13.98
N ASN A 343 22.95 -3.49 15.21
CA ASN A 343 22.10 -3.22 16.36
C ASN A 343 21.93 -1.70 16.58
N ILE A 344 20.68 -1.26 16.78
CA ILE A 344 20.29 0.13 17.06
C ILE A 344 21.03 0.72 18.28
N PHE A 345 21.48 -0.12 19.22
CA PHE A 345 22.35 0.29 20.33
C PHE A 345 23.56 1.12 19.87
N ASN A 346 24.16 0.75 18.73
CA ASN A 346 25.31 1.46 18.18
C ASN A 346 24.95 2.89 17.71
N ILE A 347 23.71 3.11 17.26
CA ILE A 347 23.23 4.46 16.91
C ILE A 347 23.11 5.30 18.19
N ALA A 348 22.53 4.74 19.25
CA ALA A 348 22.39 5.43 20.53
C ALA A 348 23.76 5.78 21.14
N THR A 349 24.72 4.86 21.12
CA THR A 349 26.08 5.13 21.62
C THR A 349 26.81 6.20 20.82
N THR A 350 26.73 6.18 19.48
CA THR A 350 27.31 7.25 18.65
C THR A 350 26.64 8.60 18.95
N ALA A 351 25.32 8.64 19.04
CA ALA A 351 24.59 9.87 19.36
C ALA A 351 24.97 10.45 20.72
N VAL A 352 25.15 9.60 21.74
CA VAL A 352 25.59 10.08 23.07
C VAL A 352 27.01 10.63 23.03
N LYS A 353 27.94 9.93 22.36
CA LYS A 353 29.34 10.35 22.21
C LYS A 353 29.48 11.70 21.47
N GLU A 354 28.69 11.91 20.43
CA GLU A 354 28.71 13.14 19.62
C GLU A 354 27.83 14.26 20.20
N ASN A 355 27.18 14.03 21.35
CA ASN A 355 26.23 14.95 21.98
C ASN A 355 25.06 15.35 21.05
N ASN A 356 24.54 14.38 20.31
CA ASN A 356 23.47 14.57 19.34
C ASN A 356 22.08 14.22 19.92
N VAL A 357 21.05 14.92 19.44
CA VAL A 357 19.65 14.47 19.49
C VAL A 357 19.44 13.39 18.44
N VAL A 358 18.77 12.31 18.83
CA VAL A 358 18.29 11.26 17.93
C VAL A 358 16.90 11.64 17.43
N ILE A 359 16.78 11.84 16.12
CA ILE A 359 15.53 12.19 15.45
C ILE A 359 15.02 10.95 14.71
N VAL A 360 13.84 10.44 15.05
CA VAL A 360 13.18 9.37 14.30
C VAL A 360 12.18 9.99 13.34
N MET A 361 12.26 9.67 12.06
CA MET A 361 11.32 10.19 11.04
C MET A 361 10.17 9.23 10.78
N ASP A 362 8.97 9.78 10.64
CA ASP A 362 7.78 9.12 10.08
C ASP A 362 7.72 9.27 8.54
N THR A 363 6.95 8.40 7.88
CA THR A 363 6.64 8.38 6.44
C THR A 363 6.07 9.71 5.97
N ASN A 364 5.08 10.26 6.67
CA ASN A 364 4.45 11.52 6.25
C ASN A 364 5.44 12.68 6.29
N TYR A 365 6.29 12.70 7.31
CA TYR A 365 7.32 13.73 7.47
C TYR A 365 8.40 13.62 6.37
N LEU A 366 8.89 12.41 6.09
CA LEU A 366 9.85 12.16 5.00
C LEU A 366 9.27 12.57 3.64
N LEU A 367 8.02 12.21 3.36
CA LEU A 367 7.36 12.57 2.11
C LEU A 367 7.19 14.10 1.97
N GLN A 368 6.93 14.83 3.05
CA GLN A 368 6.88 16.30 3.00
C GLN A 368 8.24 16.92 2.63
N LEU A 369 9.34 16.42 3.22
CA LEU A 369 10.70 16.85 2.84
C LEU A 369 10.95 16.62 1.34
N VAL A 370 10.56 15.45 0.85
CA VAL A 370 10.77 15.03 -0.54
C VAL A 370 9.92 15.84 -1.53
N TYR A 371 8.62 16.03 -1.24
CA TYR A 371 7.72 16.78 -2.11
C TYR A 371 8.13 18.25 -2.20
N LYS A 372 8.49 18.87 -1.07
CA LYS A 372 8.88 20.27 -1.01
C LYS A 372 10.37 20.52 -1.30
N ASN A 373 11.16 19.47 -1.54
CA ASN A 373 12.60 19.55 -1.75
C ASN A 373 13.34 20.26 -0.60
N LEU A 374 12.97 19.93 0.63
CA LEU A 374 13.56 20.51 1.83
C LEU A 374 14.69 19.61 2.35
N SER A 375 15.72 20.23 2.92
CA SER A 375 16.73 19.50 3.70
C SER A 375 16.13 19.02 5.02
N SER A 376 16.70 17.95 5.58
CA SER A 376 16.43 17.50 6.95
C SER A 376 16.62 18.60 7.99
N GLU A 377 17.61 19.47 7.75
CA GLU A 377 17.99 20.59 8.62
C GLU A 377 17.00 21.75 8.63
N HIS A 378 16.12 21.83 7.61
CA HIS A 378 15.15 22.92 7.46
C HIS A 378 14.32 23.16 8.74
N PHE A 379 14.03 22.09 9.48
CA PHE A 379 13.18 22.16 10.66
C PHE A 379 13.93 22.28 11.99
N TYR A 380 15.27 22.27 12.01
CA TYR A 380 16.03 22.25 13.26
C TYR A 380 15.85 23.49 14.12
N ALA A 381 15.72 24.67 13.50
CA ALA A 381 15.44 25.91 14.22
C ALA A 381 14.10 25.82 14.97
N TYR A 382 13.05 25.36 14.28
CA TYR A 382 11.71 25.18 14.85
C TYR A 382 11.67 24.09 15.92
N MET A 383 12.43 23.00 15.74
CA MET A 383 12.55 21.96 16.77
C MET A 383 13.19 22.51 18.06
N LYS A 384 14.25 23.31 17.95
CA LYS A 384 14.92 23.96 19.09
C LYS A 384 14.05 25.01 19.77
N GLU A 385 13.15 25.63 19.02
CA GLU A 385 12.17 26.58 19.55
C GLU A 385 11.09 25.86 20.37
N GLN A 386 10.52 24.78 19.83
CA GLN A 386 9.49 23.98 20.53
C GLN A 386 10.04 23.17 21.70
N HIS A 387 11.31 22.76 21.64
CA HIS A 387 11.98 21.95 22.68
C HIS A 387 13.27 22.65 23.15
N PRO A 388 13.20 23.69 24.01
CA PRO A 388 14.36 24.49 24.42
C PRO A 388 15.45 23.71 25.13
N ASP A 389 15.09 22.64 25.82
CA ASP A 389 15.98 21.68 26.48
C ASP A 389 16.91 20.97 25.49
N THR A 390 16.51 20.83 24.23
CA THR A 390 17.34 20.23 23.18
C THR A 390 18.41 21.18 22.62
N LYS A 391 18.41 22.46 23.01
CA LYS A 391 19.44 23.44 22.58
C LYS A 391 20.85 23.06 23.03
N ALA A 392 20.98 22.25 24.09
CA ALA A 392 22.25 21.73 24.58
C ALA A 392 22.89 20.66 23.66
N TYR A 393 22.16 20.23 22.63
CA TYR A 393 22.53 19.10 21.78
C TYR A 393 22.62 19.51 20.31
N ASN A 394 23.42 18.75 19.56
CA ASN A 394 23.53 18.88 18.12
C ASN A 394 22.42 18.09 17.42
N PHE A 395 21.86 18.61 16.33
CA PHE A 395 20.82 17.94 15.55
C PHE A 395 21.47 17.21 14.37
N ALA A 396 22.13 16.09 14.66
CA ALA A 396 22.98 15.39 13.69
C ALA A 396 22.87 13.86 13.77
N THR A 397 21.77 13.31 14.27
CA THR A 397 21.52 11.86 14.18
C THR A 397 20.07 11.63 13.81
N ILE A 398 19.84 11.24 12.56
CA ILE A 398 18.52 10.92 12.03
C ILE A 398 18.42 9.41 11.86
N VAL A 399 17.32 8.82 12.33
CA VAL A 399 16.98 7.42 12.14
C VAL A 399 15.74 7.36 11.26
N ILE A 400 15.86 6.68 10.12
CA ILE A 400 14.75 6.42 9.22
C ILE A 400 14.44 4.92 9.30
N PRO A 401 13.31 4.51 9.90
CA PRO A 401 12.90 3.12 9.94
C PRO A 401 12.79 2.50 8.53
N PHE A 402 12.98 1.18 8.44
CA PHE A 402 12.72 0.41 7.23
C PHE A 402 11.27 0.58 6.74
N THR A 403 10.31 0.51 7.67
CA THR A 403 8.87 0.68 7.37
C THR A 403 8.63 2.01 6.66
N VAL A 404 9.29 3.08 7.11
CA VAL A 404 9.16 4.43 6.53
C VAL A 404 9.64 4.48 5.07
N LEU A 405 10.79 3.84 4.79
CA LEU A 405 11.33 3.76 3.43
C LEU A 405 10.49 2.85 2.52
N GLN A 406 9.95 1.77 3.09
CA GLN A 406 9.05 0.85 2.38
C GLN A 406 7.75 1.56 1.97
N GLU A 407 7.12 2.29 2.90
CA GLU A 407 5.88 3.02 2.62
C GLU A 407 6.10 4.20 1.67
N ALA A 408 7.20 4.94 1.83
CA ALA A 408 7.58 5.99 0.88
C ALA A 408 7.80 5.41 -0.53
N TYR A 409 8.45 4.24 -0.63
CA TYR A 409 8.64 3.54 -1.91
C TYR A 409 7.30 3.15 -2.54
N THR A 410 6.42 2.49 -1.79
CA THR A 410 5.08 2.12 -2.28
C THR A 410 4.26 3.36 -2.64
N THR A 411 4.32 4.44 -1.88
CA THR A 411 3.59 5.68 -2.18
C THR A 411 4.06 6.36 -3.46
N ILE A 412 5.37 6.43 -3.71
CA ILE A 412 5.95 7.06 -4.90
C ILE A 412 5.79 6.17 -6.13
N TRP A 413 6.08 4.88 -6.03
CA TRP A 413 6.14 3.97 -7.17
C TRP A 413 4.80 3.28 -7.49
N GLU A 414 4.05 2.89 -6.47
CA GLU A 414 2.83 2.06 -6.57
C GLU A 414 1.55 2.79 -6.17
N GLY A 415 1.67 3.99 -5.59
CA GLY A 415 0.54 4.75 -5.05
C GLY A 415 -0.52 5.13 -6.09
N LYS A 416 -1.72 5.45 -5.60
CA LYS A 416 -2.83 5.97 -6.43
C LYS A 416 -2.46 7.27 -7.17
N ASN A 417 -1.45 7.97 -6.67
CA ASN A 417 -0.92 9.20 -7.26
C ASN A 417 -0.27 8.87 -8.61
N ARG A 418 -0.90 9.35 -9.68
CA ARG A 418 -0.46 9.12 -11.07
C ARG A 418 0.72 10.02 -11.44
N PHE A 419 1.80 9.96 -10.68
CA PHE A 419 3.04 10.63 -11.04
C PHE A 419 3.59 10.02 -12.34
N SER A 420 4.03 10.87 -13.27
CA SER A 420 4.77 10.42 -14.45
C SER A 420 6.10 9.79 -14.03
N LEU A 421 6.66 8.89 -14.85
CA LEU A 421 7.93 8.22 -14.54
C LEU A 421 9.08 9.20 -14.21
N PRO A 422 9.23 10.36 -14.90
CA PRO A 422 10.23 11.36 -14.52
C PRO A 422 10.02 11.92 -13.11
N VAL A 423 8.77 12.21 -12.74
CA VAL A 423 8.43 12.72 -11.40
C VAL A 423 8.70 11.66 -10.33
N LYS A 424 8.33 10.40 -10.57
CA LYS A 424 8.65 9.30 -9.65
C LYS A 424 10.15 9.15 -9.42
N THR A 425 10.93 9.28 -10.48
CA THR A 425 12.40 9.19 -10.43
C THR A 425 12.99 10.36 -9.64
N LEU A 426 12.50 11.59 -9.86
CA LEU A 426 12.92 12.78 -9.12
C LEU A 426 12.58 12.69 -7.63
N LEU A 427 11.35 12.27 -7.28
CA LEU A 427 10.96 12.12 -5.88
C LEU A 427 11.82 11.05 -5.20
N TRP A 428 12.06 9.93 -5.86
CA TRP A 428 12.91 8.88 -5.32
C TRP A 428 14.38 9.31 -5.18
N SER A 429 14.92 10.09 -6.13
CA SER A 429 16.29 10.61 -6.01
C SER A 429 16.44 11.56 -4.83
N ARG A 430 15.39 12.33 -4.48
CA ARG A 430 15.38 13.17 -3.27
C ARG A 430 15.37 12.33 -2.00
N VAL A 431 14.60 11.23 -1.95
CA VAL A 431 14.66 10.26 -0.83
C VAL A 431 16.08 9.74 -0.66
N VAL A 432 16.71 9.31 -1.76
CA VAL A 432 18.09 8.80 -1.75
C VAL A 432 19.07 9.87 -1.26
N ALA A 433 18.94 11.11 -1.74
CA ALA A 433 19.81 12.22 -1.32
C ALA A 433 19.72 12.51 0.20
N ILE A 434 18.54 12.38 0.81
CA ILE A 434 18.38 12.47 2.26
C ILE A 434 19.10 11.31 2.94
N VAL A 435 18.90 10.08 2.46
CA VAL A 435 19.47 8.88 3.08
C VAL A 435 21.00 8.78 2.92
N GLU A 436 21.57 9.38 1.88
CA GLU A 436 23.02 9.42 1.64
C GLU A 436 23.78 10.31 2.63
N GLN A 437 23.08 11.17 3.37
CA GLN A 437 23.69 12.04 4.37
C GLN A 437 24.39 11.20 5.46
N PRO A 438 25.60 11.58 5.90
CA PRO A 438 26.41 10.76 6.81
C PRO A 438 25.76 10.58 8.18
N HIS A 439 24.93 11.53 8.58
CA HIS A 439 24.19 11.56 9.85
C HIS A 439 22.83 10.85 9.80
N VAL A 440 22.46 10.26 8.65
CA VAL A 440 21.20 9.54 8.46
C VAL A 440 21.44 8.03 8.50
N TYR A 441 20.73 7.36 9.40
CA TYR A 441 20.73 5.94 9.61
C TYR A 441 19.41 5.35 9.07
N ALA A 442 19.42 4.93 7.80
CA ALA A 442 18.32 4.19 7.20
C ALA A 442 18.36 2.72 7.66
N LEU A 443 17.46 2.35 8.58
CA LEU A 443 17.40 1.00 9.12
C LEU A 443 16.99 0.01 8.03
N SER A 444 17.68 -1.12 7.95
CA SER A 444 17.20 -2.27 7.17
C SER A 444 16.09 -2.99 7.94
N LEU A 445 15.37 -3.89 7.26
CA LEU A 445 14.40 -4.74 7.94
C LEU A 445 15.06 -5.52 9.09
N ALA A 446 16.30 -5.99 8.89
CA ALA A 446 17.07 -6.68 9.91
C ALA A 446 17.49 -5.79 11.10
N GLY A 447 17.62 -4.48 10.88
CA GLY A 447 17.87 -3.48 11.94
C GLY A 447 16.61 -3.06 12.67
N GLU A 448 15.48 -2.90 11.97
CA GLU A 448 14.20 -2.47 12.55
C GLU A 448 13.50 -3.59 13.32
N PHE A 449 13.32 -4.76 12.69
CA PHE A 449 12.43 -5.82 13.15
C PHE A 449 12.70 -6.31 14.60
N PRO A 450 13.95 -6.43 15.08
CA PRO A 450 14.21 -6.80 16.47
C PRO A 450 13.52 -5.89 17.49
N SER A 451 13.24 -4.62 17.14
CA SER A 451 12.51 -3.67 18.00
C SER A 451 11.11 -4.13 18.39
N THR A 452 10.54 -5.11 17.67
CA THR A 452 9.29 -5.78 18.07
C THR A 452 9.38 -6.46 19.44
N SER A 453 10.59 -6.71 19.96
CA SER A 453 10.80 -7.17 21.34
C SER A 453 10.15 -6.23 22.38
N LEU A 454 10.00 -4.95 22.07
CA LEU A 454 9.43 -3.93 22.95
C LEU A 454 7.98 -3.56 22.57
N SER A 455 7.33 -4.39 21.74
CA SER A 455 5.96 -4.15 21.20
C SER A 455 4.85 -4.05 22.25
N ILE A 456 5.08 -4.51 23.48
CA ILE A 456 4.13 -4.34 24.57
C ILE A 456 3.96 -2.85 24.95
N PHE A 457 4.97 -2.01 24.76
CA PHE A 457 4.88 -0.60 25.15
C PHE A 457 3.97 0.21 24.24
N PRO A 458 4.10 0.17 22.90
CA PRO A 458 3.12 0.83 22.06
C PRO A 458 1.70 0.29 22.29
N LYS A 459 1.52 -1.02 22.54
CA LYS A 459 0.21 -1.59 22.91
C LYS A 459 -0.36 -0.95 24.19
N LEU A 460 0.46 -0.78 25.24
CA LEU A 460 0.07 -0.06 26.47
C LEU A 460 -0.35 1.39 26.17
N ALA A 461 0.43 2.11 25.35
CA ALA A 461 0.13 3.49 25.00
C ALA A 461 -1.20 3.63 24.23
N TYR A 462 -1.43 2.76 23.24
CA TYR A 462 -2.64 2.75 22.44
C TYR A 462 -3.89 2.33 23.23
N SER A 463 -3.77 1.39 24.17
CA SER A 463 -4.91 0.94 24.99
C SER A 463 -5.54 2.05 25.85
N LYS A 464 -4.82 3.15 26.08
CA LYS A 464 -5.31 4.34 26.79
C LYS A 464 -6.05 5.35 25.93
N MET A 465 -6.00 5.21 24.61
CA MET A 465 -6.60 6.19 23.71
C MET A 465 -8.11 5.99 23.61
N SER A 466 -8.85 7.10 23.58
CA SER A 466 -10.32 7.09 23.42
C SER A 466 -10.77 6.57 22.05
N GLU A 467 -9.92 6.67 21.02
CA GLU A 467 -10.15 6.14 19.66
C GLU A 467 -9.76 4.65 19.57
N ASN A 468 -10.26 3.85 20.51
CA ASN A 468 -9.83 2.47 20.72
C ASN A 468 -10.39 1.55 19.61
N VAL A 469 -9.75 1.54 18.44
CA VAL A 469 -10.03 0.56 17.39
C VAL A 469 -9.24 -0.71 17.71
N ALA A 470 -9.71 -1.43 18.73
CA ALA A 470 -9.09 -2.62 19.32
C ALA A 470 -8.77 -3.77 18.32
N GLY A 471 -9.29 -3.71 17.10
CA GLY A 471 -9.01 -4.69 16.03
C GLY A 471 -8.10 -4.21 14.89
N SER A 472 -7.67 -2.93 14.85
CA SER A 472 -6.87 -2.40 13.72
C SER A 472 -5.36 -2.36 13.99
N PHE A 473 -4.92 -2.74 15.19
CA PHE A 473 -3.53 -2.54 15.63
C PHE A 473 -2.52 -3.44 14.92
N GLN A 474 -2.87 -4.68 14.57
CA GLN A 474 -1.87 -5.66 14.12
C GLN A 474 -1.15 -5.27 12.82
N HIS A 475 -1.79 -4.47 11.96
CA HIS A 475 -1.22 -4.06 10.68
C HIS A 475 -0.84 -2.58 10.62
N ASP A 476 -0.82 -1.89 11.76
CA ASP A 476 -0.50 -0.47 11.82
C ASP A 476 1.02 -0.24 11.67
N PRO A 477 1.49 0.44 10.60
CA PRO A 477 2.90 0.79 10.43
C PRO A 477 3.43 1.67 11.56
N ASP A 478 2.58 2.46 12.21
CA ASP A 478 2.98 3.39 13.28
C ASP A 478 3.57 2.63 14.48
N LEU A 479 3.02 1.45 14.80
CA LEU A 479 3.55 0.60 15.87
C LEU A 479 5.00 0.19 15.60
N ARG A 480 5.37 -0.04 14.34
CA ARG A 480 6.72 -0.45 13.95
C ARG A 480 7.71 0.70 14.16
N ILE A 481 7.30 1.92 13.84
CA ILE A 481 8.10 3.12 14.08
C ILE A 481 8.21 3.40 15.59
N LEU A 482 7.11 3.31 16.34
CA LEU A 482 7.11 3.49 17.79
C LEU A 482 7.98 2.44 18.50
N ASN A 483 8.00 1.19 18.01
CA ASN A 483 8.93 0.16 18.51
C ASN A 483 10.39 0.62 18.38
N VAL A 484 10.77 1.20 17.24
CA VAL A 484 12.12 1.77 17.06
C VAL A 484 12.38 2.90 18.05
N CYS A 485 11.42 3.80 18.26
CA CYS A 485 11.57 4.87 19.24
C CYS A 485 11.78 4.32 20.66
N VAL A 486 11.02 3.30 21.07
CA VAL A 486 11.17 2.71 22.40
C VAL A 486 12.48 1.92 22.54
N SER A 487 12.96 1.27 21.47
CA SER A 487 14.30 0.68 21.43
C SER A 487 15.41 1.71 21.63
N LEU A 488 15.31 2.87 20.96
CA LEU A 488 16.25 3.98 21.16
C LEU A 488 16.15 4.56 22.57
N GLN A 489 14.93 4.71 23.11
CA GLN A 489 14.68 5.14 24.48
C GLN A 489 15.33 4.18 25.50
N HIS A 490 15.20 2.87 25.29
CA HIS A 490 15.84 1.85 26.10
C HIS A 490 17.37 2.03 26.14
N TYR A 491 17.99 2.09 24.96
CA TYR A 491 19.46 2.16 24.86
C TYR A 491 20.04 3.49 25.34
N LEU A 492 19.38 4.62 25.08
CA LEU A 492 19.78 5.91 25.64
C LEU A 492 19.72 5.90 27.18
N ARG A 493 18.70 5.24 27.75
CA ARG A 493 18.59 5.08 29.20
C ARG A 493 19.64 4.14 29.76
N GLU A 494 19.93 3.04 29.07
CA GLU A 494 21.00 2.11 29.44
C GLU A 494 22.35 2.81 29.52
N ILE A 495 22.71 3.61 28.51
CA ILE A 495 23.96 4.38 28.50
C ILE A 495 24.02 5.33 29.71
N LYS A 496 22.94 6.06 30.00
CA LYS A 496 22.86 6.95 31.19
C LYS A 496 22.99 6.19 32.51
N ILE A 497 22.45 4.96 32.59
CA ILE A 497 22.63 4.10 33.77
C ILE A 497 24.09 3.69 33.91
N ILE A 498 24.75 3.29 32.82
CA ILE A 498 26.17 2.91 32.81
C ILE A 498 27.03 4.09 33.28
N GLU A 499 26.78 5.30 32.78
CA GLU A 499 27.47 6.52 33.21
C GLU A 499 27.30 6.77 34.72
N ASN A 500 26.07 6.65 35.23
CA ASN A 500 25.78 6.83 36.66
C ASN A 500 26.40 5.75 37.57
N LEU A 501 26.62 4.54 37.03
CA LEU A 501 27.28 3.44 37.73
C LEU A 501 28.81 3.42 37.55
N GLY A 502 29.40 4.49 37.02
CA GLY A 502 30.86 4.58 36.84
C GLY A 502 31.41 3.63 35.77
N GLY A 503 30.62 3.32 34.74
CA GLY A 503 31.04 2.45 33.63
C GLY A 503 30.70 0.96 33.81
N VAL A 504 30.08 0.57 34.92
CA VAL A 504 29.62 -0.80 35.12
C VAL A 504 28.42 -1.09 34.24
N VAL A 505 28.55 -2.11 33.37
CA VAL A 505 27.46 -2.55 32.48
C VAL A 505 26.43 -3.34 33.29
N PRO A 506 25.19 -2.85 33.43
CA PRO A 506 24.14 -3.59 34.11
C PRO A 506 23.71 -4.80 33.28
N LEU A 507 23.15 -5.82 33.94
CA LEU A 507 22.50 -6.92 33.22
C LEU A 507 21.32 -6.38 32.40
N GLU A 508 21.24 -6.71 31.12
CA GLU A 508 20.20 -6.23 30.18
C GLU A 508 18.78 -6.54 30.68
N GLY A 509 18.58 -7.67 31.37
CA GLY A 509 17.30 -8.00 31.98
C GLY A 509 16.85 -7.00 33.06
N ILE A 510 17.78 -6.41 33.80
CA ILE A 510 17.50 -5.40 34.84
C ILE A 510 17.09 -4.08 34.18
N THR A 511 17.80 -3.66 33.13
CA THR A 511 17.49 -2.41 32.41
C THR A 511 16.14 -2.51 31.69
N LEU A 512 15.84 -3.66 31.09
CA LEU A 512 14.53 -3.95 30.49
C LEU A 512 13.41 -3.97 31.53
N PHE A 513 13.61 -4.60 32.69
CA PHE A 513 12.60 -4.59 33.75
C PHE A 513 12.38 -3.17 34.31
N ALA A 514 13.44 -2.37 34.47
CA ALA A 514 13.34 -0.98 34.91
C ALA A 514 12.61 -0.09 33.89
N LEU A 515 12.75 -0.40 32.59
CA LEU A 515 11.99 0.23 31.51
C LEU A 515 10.51 -0.20 31.56
N LEU A 516 10.25 -1.49 31.73
CA LEU A 516 8.91 -2.03 31.86
C LEU A 516 8.15 -1.41 33.04
N LYS A 517 8.81 -1.33 34.21
CA LYS A 517 8.26 -0.68 35.40
C LYS A 517 7.94 0.79 35.15
N TYR A 518 8.79 1.53 34.42
CA TYR A 518 8.54 2.93 34.07
C TYR A 518 7.27 3.07 33.21
N HIS A 519 7.13 2.25 32.16
CA HIS A 519 5.98 2.30 31.26
C HIS A 519 4.69 1.82 31.93
N VAL A 520 4.74 0.82 32.80
CA VAL A 520 3.57 0.41 33.60
C VAL A 520 3.14 1.52 34.56
N ARG A 521 4.10 2.19 35.22
CA ARG A 521 3.80 3.34 36.08
C ARG A 521 3.18 4.51 35.33
N ARG A 522 3.63 4.74 34.10
CA ARG A 522 3.06 5.74 33.18
C ARG A 522 1.67 5.33 32.69
N TYR A 523 1.47 4.06 32.39
CA TYR A 523 0.15 3.46 32.17
C TYR A 523 -0.76 3.60 33.40
N CYS A 524 -0.24 3.59 34.62
CA CYS A 524 -1.03 3.88 35.82
C CYS A 524 -1.14 5.38 36.14
N ASN A 525 -0.69 6.29 35.26
CA ASN A 525 -0.64 7.75 35.48
C ASN A 525 0.17 8.20 36.71
N THR A 526 1.06 7.35 37.24
CA THR A 526 1.89 7.66 38.43
C THR A 526 3.21 8.35 38.10
N VAL A 527 3.60 8.38 36.82
CA VAL A 527 4.80 9.05 36.31
C VAL A 527 4.44 9.80 35.04
N LYS A 528 4.95 11.03 34.89
CA LYS A 528 4.77 11.89 33.71
C LYS A 528 6.15 12.40 33.22
N GLY A 529 6.17 13.10 32.08
CA GLY A 529 7.39 13.68 31.49
C GLY A 529 8.06 12.81 30.43
N TYR A 530 9.22 13.22 29.92
CA TYR A 530 9.96 12.44 28.92
C TYR A 530 10.87 11.41 29.58
N CYS A 531 11.02 10.22 28.98
CA CYS A 531 11.89 9.18 29.55
C CYS A 531 13.38 9.46 29.31
N VAL A 532 13.70 10.13 28.20
CA VAL A 532 15.08 10.44 27.76
C VAL A 532 15.12 11.83 27.15
N ASP A 533 16.25 12.52 27.29
CA ASP A 533 16.39 13.94 26.94
C ASP A 533 16.76 14.20 25.47
N ARG A 534 17.22 13.15 24.77
CA ARG A 534 17.82 13.24 23.43
C ARG A 534 17.06 12.45 22.35
N LEU A 535 15.77 12.20 22.53
CA LEU A 535 14.95 11.48 21.54
C LEU A 535 13.75 12.33 21.11
N LEU A 536 13.59 12.49 19.80
CA LEU A 536 12.51 13.22 19.16
C LEU A 536 11.91 12.38 18.03
N LEU A 537 10.60 12.23 18.00
CA LEU A 537 9.85 11.66 16.88
C LEU A 537 9.32 12.80 15.99
N CYS A 538 9.62 12.76 14.71
CA CYS A 538 9.07 13.67 13.71
C CYS A 538 7.90 13.01 12.99
N THR A 539 6.67 13.36 13.35
CA THR A 539 5.45 12.83 12.72
C THR A 539 4.41 13.94 12.54
N MET A 540 3.67 13.84 11.43
CA MET A 540 2.51 14.69 11.16
C MET A 540 1.19 13.99 11.53
N ASP A 541 1.27 12.74 12.00
CA ASP A 541 0.11 11.96 12.41
C ASP A 541 -0.26 12.31 13.86
N ARG A 542 -1.51 12.76 14.06
CA ARG A 542 -2.02 13.16 15.37
C ARG A 542 -2.13 11.97 16.32
N ARG A 543 -2.53 10.80 15.83
CA ARG A 543 -2.69 9.58 16.61
C ARG A 543 -1.34 9.06 17.07
N MET A 544 -0.38 9.01 16.14
CA MET A 544 0.99 8.60 16.45
C MET A 544 1.66 9.58 17.44
N SER A 545 1.43 10.89 17.27
CA SER A 545 1.88 11.93 18.20
C SER A 545 1.40 11.67 19.63
N GLN A 546 0.10 11.44 19.80
CA GLN A 546 -0.49 11.12 21.10
C GLN A 546 0.09 9.84 21.69
N ALA A 547 0.39 8.83 20.87
CA ALA A 547 0.93 7.56 21.34
C ALA A 547 2.37 7.74 21.84
N ALA A 548 3.18 8.50 21.10
CA ALA A 548 4.52 8.86 21.49
C ALA A 548 4.55 9.67 22.80
N GLU A 549 3.62 10.61 23.00
CA GLU A 549 3.46 11.33 24.26
C GLU A 549 3.12 10.39 25.43
N GLN A 550 2.20 9.42 25.22
CA GLN A 550 1.90 8.38 26.22
C GLN A 550 3.11 7.49 26.53
N LEU A 551 4.05 7.34 25.59
CA LEU A 551 5.34 6.64 25.78
C LEU A 551 6.44 7.53 26.39
N GLY A 552 6.19 8.82 26.61
CA GLY A 552 7.20 9.76 27.11
C GLY A 552 8.30 10.04 26.09
N ILE A 553 7.94 10.13 24.82
CA ILE A 553 8.80 10.51 23.69
C ILE A 553 8.41 11.93 23.25
N ARG A 554 9.39 12.80 22.98
CA ARG A 554 9.12 14.14 22.43
C ARG A 554 8.64 14.00 20.99
N VAL A 555 7.72 14.86 20.56
CA VAL A 555 7.18 14.86 19.19
C VAL A 555 7.39 16.22 18.52
N PHE A 556 7.62 16.21 17.21
CA PHE A 556 7.66 17.40 16.38
C PHE A 556 6.88 17.18 15.06
N PRO A 557 6.05 18.15 14.62
CA PRO A 557 5.60 19.33 15.37
C PRO A 557 4.75 18.93 16.59
N ASN A 558 4.65 19.82 17.58
CA ASN A 558 3.72 19.61 18.69
C ASN A 558 2.27 19.86 18.22
N ILE A 559 1.50 18.78 17.98
CA ILE A 559 0.12 18.84 17.44
C ILE A 559 -0.93 18.85 18.56
N SER A 560 -0.54 18.65 19.82
CA SER A 560 -1.45 18.49 20.96
C SER A 560 -2.27 19.74 21.33
N ASP A 561 -1.97 20.92 20.77
CA ASP A 561 -2.60 22.20 21.15
C ASP A 561 -3.36 22.96 20.02
N ALA A 562 -3.59 22.37 18.83
CA ALA A 562 -4.42 23.03 17.81
C ALA A 562 -5.93 22.82 18.08
N PRO A 563 -6.75 23.87 18.29
CA PRO A 563 -7.74 23.82 19.35
C PRO A 563 -9.16 23.44 18.91
N GLU A 564 -9.85 22.70 19.78
CA GLU A 564 -11.32 22.71 19.92
C GLU A 564 -11.91 24.12 20.20
N ALA A 565 -11.06 25.14 20.36
CA ALA A 565 -11.46 26.54 20.51
C ALA A 565 -12.07 27.16 19.24
N ALA A 566 -11.94 26.54 18.07
CA ALA A 566 -12.69 26.98 16.87
C ALA A 566 -14.17 26.57 16.90
N ALA A 567 -14.59 25.68 17.80
CA ALA A 567 -15.98 25.24 17.95
C ALA A 567 -16.73 25.95 19.09
N ARG A 568 -16.07 26.85 19.84
CA ARG A 568 -16.68 27.58 20.98
C ARG A 568 -16.77 29.09 20.77
N THR A 569 -16.46 29.59 19.57
CA THR A 569 -16.65 31.00 19.18
C THR A 569 -17.73 31.18 18.10
N SER A 570 -18.56 30.16 17.91
CA SER A 570 -19.77 30.21 17.08
C SER A 570 -21.00 29.76 17.85
N GLU A 571 -21.20 30.34 19.04
CA GLU A 571 -22.53 30.48 19.67
C GLU A 571 -22.84 31.97 19.85
#